data_AF-A0A8J7YVQ3-F1
#
_entry.id   AF-A0A8J7YVQ3-F1
#
_cell.length_a   1.000
_cell.length_b   1.000
_cell.length_c   1.000
_cell.angle_alpha   90.00
_cell.angle_beta   90.00
_cell.angle_gamma   90.00
#
_symmetry.space_group_name_H-M   'P 1'
#
loop_
_entity.id
_entity.type
_entity.pdbx_description
1 polymer ?
#
loop_
_entity_poly.entity_id
_entity_poly.type
_entity_poly.pdbx_seq_one_letter_code
_entity_poly.pdbx_strand_id
1 'polypeptide(L)'
;TTIDFSVSQSSYLTSETLTINQFSYNVMGMTSFTFNASSFGYGPLDISLNAVNYNGVSSEATMSLYATPQPTPLAHITSPSPGEHFNSTSSVTVGLYYSGDYLTGESLQLSGPSGNMTINVTGMQSYTLSKLSSGTYHLTYTVTSADGLRAVSTSTFVIVTTPAEVSHTLATTVSPVAYAIIAVAFIVGLVIGLVVERSRRRKPPAPAPSPPPQ
;
A
#
# COMPACT_ATOMS: atom_id res chain seq x y z
N THR A 1 -2.78 -38.50 19.75
CA THR A 1 -4.17 -38.17 20.14
C THR A 1 -4.90 -39.46 20.43
N THR A 2 -5.66 -39.50 21.52
CA THR A 2 -6.46 -40.66 21.92
C THR A 2 -7.91 -40.26 21.90
N ILE A 3 -8.75 -41.11 21.31
CA ILE A 3 -10.21 -40.96 21.32
C ILE A 3 -10.75 -42.12 22.14
N ASP A 4 -11.52 -41.79 23.17
CA ASP A 4 -12.29 -42.76 23.94
C ASP A 4 -13.70 -42.85 23.36
N PHE A 5 -14.23 -44.06 23.26
CA PHE A 5 -15.57 -44.30 22.72
C PHE A 5 -16.21 -45.51 23.39
N SER A 6 -17.53 -45.58 23.29
CA SER A 6 -18.31 -46.70 23.81
C SER A 6 -19.46 -47.01 22.86
N VAL A 7 -19.63 -48.29 22.53
CA VAL A 7 -20.77 -48.79 21.78
C VAL A 7 -21.62 -49.67 22.68
N SER A 8 -22.90 -49.31 22.83
CA SER A 8 -23.85 -50.16 23.56
C SER A 8 -24.06 -51.48 22.84
N GLN A 9 -24.33 -52.56 23.57
CA GLN A 9 -24.61 -53.89 22.99
C GLN A 9 -23.45 -54.46 22.16
N SER A 10 -22.20 -54.19 22.56
CA SER A 10 -20.99 -54.61 21.83
C SER A 10 -20.90 -56.11 21.54
N SER A 11 -21.52 -56.96 22.37
CA SER A 11 -21.60 -58.42 22.16
C SER A 11 -22.42 -58.85 20.94
N TYR A 12 -23.20 -57.94 20.35
CA TYR A 12 -24.07 -58.20 19.21
C TYR A 12 -23.55 -57.57 17.91
N LEU A 13 -22.36 -56.97 17.94
CA LEU A 13 -21.77 -56.32 16.77
C LEU A 13 -21.18 -57.35 15.80
N THR A 14 -21.33 -57.08 14.51
CA THR A 14 -20.62 -57.75 13.43
C THR A 14 -19.47 -56.91 12.89
N SER A 15 -19.56 -55.58 13.02
CA SER A 15 -18.47 -54.67 12.70
C SER A 15 -18.50 -53.41 13.56
N GLU A 16 -17.33 -52.84 13.77
CA GLU A 16 -17.11 -51.56 14.42
C GLU A 16 -15.92 -50.88 13.72
N THR A 17 -16.20 -49.80 13.00
CA THR A 17 -15.23 -49.13 12.13
C THR A 17 -15.11 -47.68 12.53
N LEU A 18 -13.90 -47.28 12.92
CA LEU A 18 -13.53 -45.88 13.11
C LEU A 18 -12.96 -45.36 11.78
N THR A 19 -13.51 -44.27 11.27
CA THR A 19 -13.00 -43.55 10.10
C THR A 19 -12.42 -42.23 10.57
N ILE A 20 -11.21 -41.91 10.14
CA ILE A 20 -10.56 -40.60 10.32
C ILE A 20 -10.24 -40.07 8.92
N ASN A 21 -10.94 -39.02 8.49
CA ASN A 21 -10.99 -38.52 7.12
C ASN A 21 -11.34 -39.66 6.14
N GLN A 22 -10.36 -40.17 5.39
CA GLN A 22 -10.55 -41.25 4.41
C GLN A 22 -9.95 -42.59 4.85
N PHE A 23 -9.40 -42.67 6.07
CA PHE A 23 -8.77 -43.88 6.59
C PHE A 23 -9.71 -44.60 7.55
N SER A 24 -9.95 -45.87 7.30
CA SER A 24 -10.82 -46.71 8.15
C SER A 24 -10.01 -47.72 8.95
N TYR A 25 -10.38 -47.89 10.20
CA TYR A 25 -9.76 -48.76 11.18
C TYR A 25 -10.81 -49.67 11.79
N ASN A 26 -10.56 -50.98 11.82
CA ASN A 26 -11.37 -51.91 12.60
C ASN A 26 -11.02 -51.73 14.07
N VAL A 27 -12.01 -51.36 14.88
CA VAL A 27 -11.86 -51.10 16.31
C VAL A 27 -12.74 -52.00 17.17
N MET A 28 -13.21 -53.12 16.61
CA MET A 28 -14.09 -54.07 17.30
C MET A 28 -13.53 -54.48 18.66
N GLY A 29 -14.32 -54.26 19.70
CA GLY A 29 -13.97 -54.64 21.08
C GLY A 29 -12.97 -53.70 21.77
N MET A 30 -12.58 -52.62 21.12
CA MET A 30 -11.79 -51.55 21.72
C MET A 30 -12.71 -50.55 22.45
N THR A 31 -12.15 -49.83 23.40
CA THR A 31 -12.81 -48.68 24.08
C THR A 31 -12.09 -47.36 23.82
N SER A 32 -10.92 -47.42 23.19
CA SER A 32 -10.15 -46.26 22.81
C SER A 32 -9.30 -46.58 21.59
N PHE A 33 -8.94 -45.54 20.84
CA PHE A 33 -8.03 -45.63 19.71
C PHE A 33 -7.03 -44.48 19.75
N THR A 34 -5.75 -44.80 19.62
CA THR A 34 -4.68 -43.80 19.61
C THR A 34 -4.05 -43.71 18.23
N PHE A 35 -3.93 -42.49 17.73
CA PHE A 35 -3.31 -42.20 16.45
C PHE A 35 -2.42 -40.95 16.55
N ASN A 36 -1.54 -40.82 15.57
CA ASN A 36 -0.74 -39.60 15.42
C ASN A 36 -1.54 -38.58 14.60
N ALA A 37 -2.12 -37.56 15.23
CA ALA A 37 -2.92 -36.57 14.52
C ALA A 37 -2.09 -35.77 13.49
N SER A 38 -0.79 -35.58 13.71
CA SER A 38 0.07 -34.84 12.77
C SER A 38 0.28 -35.57 11.43
N SER A 39 -0.03 -36.87 11.32
CA SER A 39 0.04 -37.59 10.04
C SER A 39 -1.10 -37.23 9.08
N PHE A 40 -2.12 -36.49 9.54
CA PHE A 40 -3.30 -36.13 8.75
C PHE A 40 -3.23 -34.70 8.18
N GLY A 41 -2.09 -34.01 8.35
CA GLY A 41 -1.90 -32.62 7.90
C GLY A 41 -2.57 -31.60 8.83
N TYR A 42 -2.65 -30.34 8.39
CA TYR A 42 -3.33 -29.30 9.16
C TYR A 42 -4.80 -29.21 8.81
N GLY A 43 -5.64 -28.90 9.80
CA GLY A 43 -7.08 -28.65 9.59
C GLY A 43 -7.98 -29.59 10.38
N PRO A 44 -9.29 -29.57 10.07
CA PRO A 44 -10.25 -30.45 10.72
C PRO A 44 -10.00 -31.91 10.33
N LEU A 45 -10.19 -32.79 11.30
CA LEU A 45 -10.27 -34.23 11.14
C LEU A 45 -11.72 -34.62 11.31
N ASP A 46 -12.33 -35.12 10.24
CA ASP A 46 -13.66 -35.69 10.28
C ASP A 46 -13.56 -37.12 10.78
N ILE A 47 -14.11 -37.39 11.95
CA ILE A 47 -14.04 -38.69 12.59
C ILE A 47 -15.45 -39.24 12.68
N SER A 48 -15.64 -40.46 12.20
CA SER A 48 -16.89 -41.20 12.41
C SER A 48 -16.63 -42.58 12.95
N LEU A 49 -17.49 -43.02 13.88
CA LEU A 49 -17.53 -44.38 14.39
C LEU A 49 -18.83 -45.01 13.92
N ASN A 50 -18.75 -46.02 13.07
CA ASN A 50 -19.89 -46.76 12.58
C ASN A 50 -19.88 -48.19 13.15
N ALA A 51 -20.95 -48.59 13.82
CA ALA A 51 -21.12 -49.92 14.39
C ALA A 51 -22.33 -50.61 13.77
N VAL A 52 -22.21 -51.88 13.40
CA VAL A 52 -23.27 -52.68 12.77
C VAL A 52 -23.52 -53.93 13.59
N ASN A 53 -24.78 -54.22 13.91
CA ASN A 53 -25.14 -55.45 14.64
C ASN A 53 -25.39 -56.65 13.72
N TYR A 54 -25.63 -57.84 14.28
CA TYR A 54 -25.92 -59.06 13.52
C TYR A 54 -27.22 -59.02 12.70
N ASN A 55 -28.12 -58.08 13.02
CA ASN A 55 -29.32 -57.82 12.22
C ASN A 55 -29.06 -56.83 11.06
N GLY A 56 -27.81 -56.37 10.88
CA GLY A 56 -27.43 -55.41 9.85
C GLY A 56 -27.81 -53.97 10.15
N VAL A 57 -28.27 -53.67 11.38
CA VAL A 57 -28.61 -52.29 11.79
C VAL A 57 -27.34 -51.54 12.14
N SER A 58 -27.15 -50.37 11.54
CA SER A 58 -26.00 -49.49 11.78
C SER A 58 -26.33 -48.34 12.72
N SER A 59 -25.34 -47.90 13.49
CA SER A 59 -25.36 -46.65 14.25
C SER A 59 -24.05 -45.91 14.02
N GLU A 60 -24.14 -44.60 13.80
CA GLU A 60 -22.98 -43.73 13.55
C GLU A 60 -22.89 -42.64 14.60
N ALA A 61 -21.67 -42.38 15.09
CA ALA A 61 -21.31 -41.22 15.88
C ALA A 61 -20.24 -40.43 15.14
N THR A 62 -20.35 -39.10 15.11
CA THR A 62 -19.38 -38.23 14.45
C THR A 62 -18.77 -37.23 15.42
N MET A 63 -17.51 -36.86 15.17
CA MET A 63 -16.83 -35.77 15.86
C MET A 63 -15.84 -35.10 14.91
N SER A 64 -15.55 -33.83 15.16
CA SER A 64 -14.48 -33.10 14.46
C SER A 64 -13.38 -32.73 15.45
N LEU A 65 -12.14 -33.06 15.12
CA LEU A 65 -10.93 -32.61 15.85
C LEU A 65 -10.11 -31.68 14.95
N TYR A 66 -9.13 -30.97 15.50
CA TYR A 66 -8.12 -30.24 14.71
C TYR A 66 -6.76 -30.88 14.94
N ALA A 67 -6.07 -31.26 13.85
CA ALA A 67 -4.95 -32.21 13.92
C ALA A 67 -3.67 -31.65 14.59
N THR A 68 -3.45 -30.33 14.51
CA THR A 68 -2.46 -29.51 15.23
C THR A 68 -2.85 -28.04 15.02
N PRO A 69 -2.32 -27.07 15.78
CA PRO A 69 -2.42 -25.66 15.38
C PRO A 69 -1.87 -25.51 13.95
N GLN A 70 -2.55 -24.74 13.10
CA GLN A 70 -2.04 -24.34 11.79
C GLN A 70 -0.69 -23.63 11.96
N PRO A 71 0.19 -23.62 10.96
CA PRO A 71 1.26 -22.63 10.96
C PRO A 71 0.62 -21.23 11.01
N THR A 72 1.22 -20.31 11.76
CA THR A 72 0.78 -18.90 11.76
C THR A 72 0.73 -18.41 10.31
N PRO A 73 -0.35 -17.74 9.88
CA PRO A 73 -0.41 -17.20 8.53
C PRO A 73 0.70 -16.16 8.31
N LEU A 74 0.82 -15.66 7.09
CA LEU A 74 1.68 -14.55 6.75
C LEU A 74 0.83 -13.37 6.28
N ALA A 75 1.21 -12.18 6.74
CA ALA A 75 0.63 -10.92 6.32
C ALA A 75 1.77 -9.94 5.99
N HIS A 76 1.65 -9.20 4.90
CA HIS A 76 2.63 -8.20 4.52
C HIS A 76 1.97 -7.05 3.75
N ILE A 77 2.22 -5.82 4.18
CA ILE A 77 1.89 -4.61 3.41
C ILE A 77 3.04 -4.37 2.41
N THR A 78 2.74 -4.49 1.12
CA THR A 78 3.73 -4.34 0.03
C THR A 78 3.86 -2.90 -0.46
N SER A 79 2.81 -2.10 -0.28
CA SER A 79 2.86 -0.64 -0.44
C SER A 79 1.81 0.01 0.48
N PRO A 80 1.99 1.26 0.90
CA PRO A 80 3.20 2.07 0.73
C PRO A 80 4.40 1.52 1.50
N SER A 81 5.60 1.91 1.07
CA SER A 81 6.82 1.63 1.81
C SER A 81 6.77 2.32 3.18
N PRO A 82 7.35 1.75 4.25
CA PRO A 82 7.37 2.40 5.55
C PRO A 82 8.01 3.79 5.48
N GLY A 83 7.25 4.82 5.86
CA GLY A 83 7.66 6.21 5.83
C GLY A 83 7.50 6.91 4.48
N GLU A 84 6.84 6.30 3.49
CA GLU A 84 6.65 6.91 2.18
C GLU A 84 5.88 8.24 2.26
N HIS A 85 6.32 9.23 1.50
CA HIS A 85 5.73 10.56 1.44
C HIS A 85 4.95 10.75 0.15
N PHE A 86 3.70 11.17 0.26
CA PHE A 86 2.84 11.54 -0.85
C PHE A 86 2.58 13.04 -0.86
N ASN A 87 2.80 13.69 -2.01
CA ASN A 87 2.60 15.12 -2.17
C ASN A 87 1.18 15.43 -2.65
N SER A 88 0.41 16.12 -1.81
CA SER A 88 -0.89 16.72 -2.14
C SER A 88 -1.88 15.73 -2.79
N THR A 89 -1.81 14.45 -2.44
CA THR A 89 -2.80 13.44 -2.84
C THR A 89 -3.87 13.27 -1.77
N SER A 90 -5.09 12.92 -2.19
CA SER A 90 -6.17 12.52 -1.29
C SER A 90 -6.43 11.00 -1.31
N SER A 91 -5.65 10.25 -2.08
CA SER A 91 -5.77 8.80 -2.18
C SER A 91 -4.42 8.09 -2.19
N VAL A 92 -4.36 6.94 -1.51
CA VAL A 92 -3.18 6.06 -1.45
C VAL A 92 -3.66 4.62 -1.65
N THR A 93 -3.04 3.90 -2.58
CA THR A 93 -3.29 2.47 -2.77
C THR A 93 -2.36 1.66 -1.90
N VAL A 94 -2.95 0.83 -1.05
CA VAL A 94 -2.25 -0.11 -0.17
C VAL A 94 -2.15 -1.45 -0.89
N GLY A 95 -0.93 -1.93 -1.10
CA GLY A 95 -0.66 -3.28 -1.59
C GLY A 95 -0.63 -4.26 -0.41
N LEU A 96 -1.26 -5.42 -0.59
CA LEU A 96 -1.39 -6.46 0.42
C LEU A 96 -0.85 -7.78 -0.14
N TYR A 97 -0.22 -8.56 0.73
CA TYR A 97 0.17 -9.92 0.46
C TYR A 97 -0.12 -10.78 1.67
N TYR A 98 -0.66 -11.97 1.44
CA TYR A 98 -0.93 -12.93 2.48
C TYR A 98 -0.72 -14.37 1.98
N SER A 99 -0.45 -15.26 2.92
CA SER A 99 -0.43 -16.70 2.69
C SER A 99 -0.80 -17.46 3.96
N GLY A 100 -1.22 -18.71 3.80
CA GLY A 100 -1.69 -19.57 4.89
C GLY A 100 -2.88 -20.40 4.45
N ASP A 101 -3.12 -21.48 5.18
CA ASP A 101 -4.24 -22.39 4.94
C ASP A 101 -5.41 -22.07 5.86
N TYR A 102 -6.63 -22.37 5.41
CA TYR A 102 -7.88 -22.20 6.18
C TYR A 102 -8.05 -20.80 6.78
N LEU A 103 -7.81 -19.75 5.98
CA LEU A 103 -8.00 -18.38 6.40
C LEU A 103 -9.49 -18.07 6.61
N THR A 104 -9.78 -17.32 7.68
CA THR A 104 -11.16 -16.91 8.04
C THR A 104 -11.41 -15.42 7.84
N GLY A 105 -10.36 -14.62 7.69
CA GLY A 105 -10.53 -13.22 7.34
C GLY A 105 -9.26 -12.40 7.31
N GLU A 106 -9.37 -11.26 6.67
CA GLU A 106 -8.31 -10.30 6.43
C GLU A 106 -8.87 -8.90 6.68
N SER A 107 -8.21 -8.13 7.54
CA SER A 107 -8.65 -6.78 7.89
C SER A 107 -7.51 -5.79 7.75
N LEU A 108 -7.79 -4.64 7.14
CA LEU A 108 -6.90 -3.49 7.10
C LEU A 108 -7.44 -2.42 8.04
N GLN A 109 -6.63 -1.96 8.97
CA GLN A 109 -6.93 -0.84 9.84
C GLN A 109 -6.10 0.37 9.42
N LEU A 110 -6.74 1.52 9.35
CA LEU A 110 -6.11 2.82 9.16
C LEU A 110 -6.35 3.65 10.41
N SER A 111 -5.31 4.33 10.90
CA SER A 111 -5.44 5.39 11.90
C SER A 111 -4.64 6.62 11.48
N GLY A 112 -5.15 7.81 11.77
CA GLY A 112 -4.49 9.07 11.45
C GLY A 112 -5.44 10.26 11.45
N PRO A 113 -5.08 11.36 10.75
CA PRO A 113 -5.85 12.59 10.68
C PRO A 113 -7.31 12.41 10.19
N SER A 114 -7.57 11.46 9.30
CA SER A 114 -8.93 11.14 8.82
C SER A 114 -9.73 10.23 9.77
N GLY A 115 -9.21 9.96 10.97
CA GLY A 115 -9.82 9.08 11.96
C GLY A 115 -9.36 7.62 11.84
N ASN A 116 -10.04 6.75 12.59
CA ASN A 116 -9.77 5.31 12.61
C ASN A 116 -10.79 4.57 11.76
N MET A 117 -10.33 3.67 10.90
CA MET A 117 -11.16 2.85 10.03
C MET A 117 -10.70 1.40 10.11
N THR A 118 -11.66 0.47 10.09
CA THR A 118 -11.40 -0.96 9.86
C THR A 118 -12.10 -1.35 8.56
N ILE A 119 -11.34 -1.93 7.64
CA ILE A 119 -11.79 -2.34 6.32
C ILE A 119 -11.65 -3.85 6.23
N ASN A 120 -12.74 -4.52 5.82
CA ASN A 120 -12.67 -5.92 5.41
C ASN A 120 -12.00 -5.99 4.03
N VAL A 121 -10.86 -6.66 3.95
CA VAL A 121 -10.06 -6.82 2.72
C VAL A 121 -9.93 -8.30 2.33
N THR A 122 -10.87 -9.15 2.76
CA THR A 122 -10.84 -10.58 2.48
C THR A 122 -10.76 -10.88 0.99
N GLY A 123 -9.77 -11.69 0.60
CA GLY A 123 -9.51 -12.04 -0.79
C GLY A 123 -8.87 -10.94 -1.65
N MET A 124 -8.53 -9.77 -1.08
CA MET A 124 -7.97 -8.64 -1.84
C MET A 124 -6.45 -8.58 -1.73
N GLN A 125 -5.79 -8.22 -2.83
CA GLN A 125 -4.34 -7.93 -2.86
C GLN A 125 -4.02 -6.44 -2.85
N SER A 126 -5.04 -5.58 -2.90
CA SER A 126 -4.87 -4.14 -2.73
C SER A 126 -6.16 -3.46 -2.30
N TYR A 127 -6.03 -2.29 -1.67
CA TYR A 127 -7.16 -1.44 -1.30
C TYR A 127 -6.78 0.04 -1.43
N THR A 128 -7.62 0.84 -2.09
CA THR A 128 -7.39 2.28 -2.24
C THR A 128 -8.10 3.06 -1.15
N LEU A 129 -7.30 3.69 -0.29
CA LEU A 129 -7.75 4.68 0.67
C LEU A 129 -8.02 6.00 -0.06
N SER A 130 -9.09 6.69 0.31
CA SER A 130 -9.50 7.96 -0.31
C SER A 130 -9.91 8.99 0.74
N LYS A 131 -10.03 10.25 0.31
CA LYS A 131 -10.38 11.40 1.17
C LYS A 131 -9.40 11.60 2.33
N LEU A 132 -8.13 11.29 2.09
CA LEU A 132 -7.08 11.47 3.07
C LEU A 132 -6.69 12.95 3.13
N SER A 133 -6.53 13.47 4.35
CA SER A 133 -5.96 14.79 4.62
C SER A 133 -4.45 14.70 4.87
N SER A 134 -3.76 15.84 4.90
CA SER A 134 -2.35 15.87 5.27
C SER A 134 -2.11 15.36 6.69
N GLY A 135 -0.95 14.74 6.87
CA GLY A 135 -0.46 14.17 8.12
C GLY A 135 0.01 12.73 7.98
N THR A 136 0.36 12.14 9.11
CA THR A 136 0.92 10.78 9.21
C THR A 136 -0.18 9.76 9.46
N TYR A 137 -0.15 8.67 8.70
CA TYR A 137 -1.07 7.54 8.83
C TYR A 137 -0.33 6.28 9.24
N HIS A 138 -1.03 5.42 9.97
CA HIS A 138 -0.58 4.09 10.34
C HIS A 138 -1.55 3.06 9.78
N LEU A 139 -0.98 2.02 9.17
CA LEU A 139 -1.67 0.88 8.62
C LEU A 139 -1.38 -0.33 9.50
N THR A 140 -2.42 -1.11 9.79
CA THR A 140 -2.28 -2.44 10.41
C THR A 140 -3.09 -3.44 9.59
N TYR A 141 -2.40 -4.34 8.89
CA TYR A 141 -3.00 -5.43 8.14
C TYR A 141 -2.94 -6.71 8.98
N THR A 142 -4.08 -7.37 9.15
CA THR A 142 -4.20 -8.61 9.94
C THR A 142 -4.81 -9.71 9.09
N VAL A 143 -4.21 -10.89 9.12
CA VAL A 143 -4.71 -12.13 8.49
C VAL A 143 -4.96 -13.14 9.60
N THR A 144 -6.15 -13.76 9.60
CA THR A 144 -6.59 -14.70 10.65
C THR A 144 -6.89 -16.08 10.04
N SER A 145 -6.43 -17.16 10.68
CA SER A 145 -6.74 -18.55 10.32
C SER A 145 -7.93 -19.10 11.12
N ALA A 146 -8.43 -20.28 10.74
CA ALA A 146 -9.61 -20.92 11.36
C ALA A 146 -9.42 -21.33 12.82
N ASP A 147 -8.19 -21.61 13.24
CA ASP A 147 -7.81 -21.86 14.63
C ASP A 147 -7.53 -20.56 15.42
N GLY A 148 -7.76 -19.40 14.80
CA GLY A 148 -7.64 -18.09 15.44
C GLY A 148 -6.22 -17.52 15.49
N LEU A 149 -5.23 -18.16 14.88
CA LEU A 149 -3.89 -17.57 14.76
C LEU A 149 -3.93 -16.34 13.87
N ARG A 150 -3.08 -15.36 14.19
CA ARG A 150 -3.05 -14.06 13.53
C ARG A 150 -1.65 -13.68 13.10
N ALA A 151 -1.55 -13.19 11.87
CA ALA A 151 -0.38 -12.51 11.35
C ALA A 151 -0.69 -11.02 11.22
N VAL A 152 0.25 -10.18 11.63
CA VAL A 152 0.07 -8.73 11.62
C VAL A 152 1.23 -8.08 10.88
N SER A 153 0.91 -7.18 9.95
CA SER A 153 1.87 -6.32 9.27
C SER A 153 1.49 -4.87 9.48
N THR A 154 2.47 -4.03 9.79
CA THR A 154 2.27 -2.60 10.01
C THR A 154 3.11 -1.79 9.03
N SER A 155 2.56 -0.68 8.54
CA SER A 155 3.30 0.30 7.74
C SER A 155 2.83 1.70 8.11
N THR A 156 3.64 2.70 7.80
CA THR A 156 3.32 4.11 8.04
C THR A 156 3.56 4.90 6.76
N PHE A 157 2.77 5.92 6.48
CA PHE A 157 3.01 6.83 5.37
C PHE A 157 2.58 8.24 5.74
N VAL A 158 3.04 9.23 4.98
CA VAL A 158 2.80 10.65 5.25
C VAL A 158 2.21 11.30 4.01
N ILE A 159 1.13 12.07 4.20
CA ILE A 159 0.62 12.97 3.19
C ILE A 159 1.07 14.38 3.54
N VAL A 160 1.84 15.00 2.66
CA VAL A 160 2.27 16.38 2.82
C VAL A 160 1.48 17.28 1.88
N THR A 161 0.99 18.40 2.40
CA THR A 161 0.49 19.50 1.57
C THR A 161 1.67 20.34 1.14
N THR A 162 1.97 20.35 -0.17
CA THR A 162 2.88 21.35 -0.73
C THR A 162 2.15 22.69 -0.81
N PRO A 163 2.73 23.80 -0.29
CA PRO A 163 2.19 25.13 -0.54
C PRO A 163 2.09 25.37 -2.05
N ALA A 164 1.00 26.00 -2.50
CA ALA A 164 0.93 26.46 -3.89
C ALA A 164 2.06 27.47 -4.14
N GLU A 165 2.91 27.22 -5.15
CA GLU A 165 3.86 28.23 -5.60
C GLU A 165 3.07 29.40 -6.21
N VAL A 166 3.03 30.52 -5.49
CA VAL A 166 2.50 31.77 -6.04
C VAL A 166 3.58 32.38 -6.92
N SER A 167 3.53 32.09 -8.22
CA SER A 167 4.35 32.80 -9.20
C SER A 167 3.76 34.19 -9.45
N HIS A 168 4.47 35.23 -9.02
CA HIS A 168 4.17 36.61 -9.39
C HIS A 168 4.84 36.94 -10.73
N THR A 169 4.06 37.05 -11.81
CA THR A 169 4.54 37.64 -13.06
C THR A 169 4.57 39.16 -12.89
N LEU A 170 5.75 39.72 -12.67
CA LEU A 170 5.94 41.17 -12.71
C LEU A 170 5.69 41.65 -14.15
N ALA A 171 4.54 42.29 -14.38
CA ALA A 171 4.29 42.99 -15.63
C ALA A 171 5.09 44.30 -15.63
N THR A 172 6.24 44.31 -16.29
CA THR A 172 6.99 45.55 -16.52
C THR A 172 6.28 46.35 -17.62
N THR A 173 5.40 47.27 -17.24
CA THR A 173 4.86 48.25 -18.19
C THR A 173 5.94 49.29 -18.51
N VAL A 174 6.66 49.10 -19.61
CA VAL A 174 7.50 50.18 -20.15
C VAL A 174 6.60 51.28 -20.69
N SER A 175 6.64 52.45 -20.06
CA SER A 175 5.84 53.60 -20.47
C SER A 175 6.29 54.09 -21.85
N PRO A 176 5.37 54.34 -22.81
CA PRO A 176 5.71 54.93 -24.10
C PRO A 176 6.39 56.31 -23.97
N VAL A 177 6.20 57.00 -22.84
CA VAL A 177 6.88 58.26 -22.52
C VAL A 177 8.39 58.06 -22.35
N ALA A 178 8.84 56.92 -21.80
CA ALA A 178 10.26 56.63 -21.63
C ALA A 178 10.96 56.47 -22.99
N TYR A 179 10.31 55.82 -23.95
CA TYR A 179 10.81 55.72 -25.33
C TYR A 179 10.84 57.08 -26.04
N ALA A 180 9.84 57.94 -25.81
CA ALA A 180 9.80 59.27 -26.40
C ALA A 180 10.97 60.15 -25.91
N ILE A 181 11.32 60.11 -24.62
CA ILE A 181 12.44 60.87 -24.06
C ILE A 181 13.78 60.41 -24.66
N ILE A 182 14.00 59.10 -24.74
CA ILE A 182 15.23 58.54 -25.32
C ILE A 182 15.36 58.90 -26.80
N ALA A 183 14.27 58.80 -27.57
CA ALA A 183 14.24 59.16 -28.98
C ALA A 183 14.55 60.65 -29.21
N VAL A 184 13.96 61.54 -28.41
CA VAL A 184 14.22 62.99 -28.49
C VAL A 184 15.68 63.30 -28.14
N ALA A 185 16.23 62.71 -27.08
CA ALA A 185 17.62 62.90 -26.70
C ALA A 185 18.59 62.45 -27.82
N PHE A 186 18.28 61.33 -28.48
CA PHE A 186 19.07 60.81 -29.60
C PHE A 186 19.02 61.76 -30.81
N ILE A 187 17.83 62.26 -31.17
CA ILE A 187 17.65 63.21 -32.28
C ILE A 187 18.38 64.52 -31.99
N VAL A 188 18.25 65.06 -30.76
CA VAL A 188 18.94 66.29 -30.35
C VAL A 188 20.46 66.11 -30.41
N GLY A 189 20.98 64.98 -29.90
CA GLY A 189 22.41 64.65 -30.00
C GLY A 189 22.92 64.59 -31.44
N LEU A 190 22.14 63.99 -32.35
CA LEU A 190 22.46 63.89 -33.77
C LEU A 190 22.48 65.27 -34.44
N VAL A 191 21.51 66.14 -34.13
CA VAL A 191 21.43 67.50 -34.66
C VAL A 191 22.60 68.35 -34.14
N ILE A 192 22.91 68.30 -32.84
CA ILE A 192 24.05 69.02 -32.27
C ILE A 192 25.36 68.53 -32.91
N GLY A 193 25.53 67.22 -33.08
CA GLY A 193 26.68 66.63 -33.76
C GLY A 193 26.86 67.16 -35.19
N LEU A 194 25.77 67.22 -35.97
CA LEU A 194 25.78 67.77 -37.34
C LEU A 194 26.12 69.26 -37.38
N VAL A 195 25.63 70.06 -36.43
CA VAL A 195 25.92 71.50 -36.35
C VAL A 195 27.39 71.74 -36.00
N VAL A 196 27.94 70.99 -35.04
CA VAL A 196 29.35 71.05 -34.66
C VAL A 196 30.26 70.62 -35.81
N GLU A 197 29.91 69.55 -36.53
CA GLU A 197 30.70 69.10 -37.68
C GLU A 197 30.71 70.14 -38.81
N ARG A 198 29.57 70.80 -39.09
CA ARG A 198 29.50 71.89 -40.06
C ARG A 198 30.35 73.10 -39.66
N SER A 199 30.44 73.43 -38.38
CA SER A 199 31.25 74.58 -37.93
C SER A 199 32.75 74.31 -38.05
N ARG A 200 33.18 73.06 -37.83
CA ARG A 200 34.59 72.64 -38.02
C ARG A 200 35.04 72.77 -39.48
N ARG A 201 34.17 72.42 -40.44
CA ARG A 201 34.47 72.52 -41.88
C ARG A 201 34.53 73.96 -42.42
N ARG A 202 34.07 74.95 -41.66
CA ARG A 202 34.06 76.37 -42.06
C ARG A 202 35.29 77.16 -41.59
N LYS A 203 36.20 76.57 -40.81
CA LYS A 203 37.45 77.25 -40.47
C LYS A 203 38.33 77.40 -41.73
N PRO A 204 38.79 78.63 -42.06
CA PRO A 204 39.69 78.84 -43.19
C PRO A 204 40.98 78.03 -43.05
N PRO A 205 41.65 77.64 -44.15
CA PRO A 205 42.97 77.03 -44.08
C PRO A 205 43.94 77.97 -43.36
N ALA A 206 44.83 77.41 -42.53
CA ALA A 206 45.85 78.19 -41.85
C ALA A 206 46.68 79.00 -42.87
N PRO A 207 47.04 80.27 -42.57
CA PRO A 207 47.84 81.07 -43.48
C PRO A 207 49.20 80.41 -43.73
N ALA A 208 49.66 80.48 -44.99
CA ALA A 208 50.93 79.90 -45.41
C ALA A 208 52.10 80.51 -44.61
N PRO A 209 53.12 79.71 -44.25
CA PRO A 209 54.29 80.22 -43.53
C PRO A 209 55.01 81.27 -44.38
N SER A 210 55.37 82.39 -43.74
CA SER A 210 56.09 83.50 -44.37
C SER A 210 57.49 83.07 -44.84
N PRO A 211 57.95 83.57 -46.00
CA PRO A 211 59.26 83.22 -46.54
C PRO A 211 60.40 83.75 -45.65
N PRO A 212 61.56 83.07 -45.62
CA PRO A 212 62.71 83.46 -44.81
C PRO A 212 63.33 84.79 -45.31
N PRO A 213 63.83 85.64 -44.39
CA PRO A 213 64.48 86.91 -44.76
C PRO A 213 65.81 86.68 -45.50
N GLN A 214 66.10 87.60 -46.43
CA GLN A 214 67.26 87.59 -47.35
C GLN A 214 68.62 87.65 -46.64
#